data_AF-A0A2E1AN70-F1
#
_entry.id   AF-A0A2E1AN70-F1
#
_cell.length_a   1.000
_cell.length_b   1.000
_cell.length_c   1.000
_cell.angle_alpha   90.00
_cell.angle_beta   90.00
_cell.angle_gamma   90.00
#
_symmetry.space_group_name_H-M   'P 1'
#
loop_
_entity.id
_entity.type
_entity.pdbx_description
1 polymer ?
#
loop_
_entity_poly.entity_id
_entity_poly.type
_entity_poly.pdbx_seq_one_letter_code
_entity_poly.pdbx_strand_id
1 'polypeptide(L)'
;MGEINYIKHLNGVFGQFSKDSRLNPTHISLYIALFQFWNTNYFKSEFFINRDEVMQCAKIGSKSTYHRCIKELDHWSYIVYTPSHNPFKGSKIKMFDFGTSAGQAVDPSRTVIGTSSGQAVVPINKHIQTLKNQKNNKKPRNFKKLDFDGLENRNKQKTTVPYQDNLKTKKQKNYNEPL
;
A
#
# COMPACT_ATOMS: atom_id res chain seq x y z
N MET A 1 -21.83 -12.42 -4.28
CA MET A 1 -20.45 -12.32 -3.76
C MET A 1 -20.54 -12.58 -2.26
N GLY A 2 -19.74 -13.50 -1.70
CA GLY A 2 -19.77 -13.77 -0.27
C GLY A 2 -19.43 -12.53 0.54
N GLU A 3 -19.94 -12.43 1.77
CA GLU A 3 -19.62 -11.34 2.68
C GLU A 3 -18.10 -11.33 2.97
N ILE A 4 -17.43 -10.20 2.75
CA ILE A 4 -16.00 -10.06 3.02
C ILE A 4 -15.78 -10.08 4.52
N ASN A 5 -15.03 -11.08 5.00
CA ASN A 5 -14.62 -11.11 6.39
C ASN A 5 -13.35 -10.25 6.58
N TYR A 6 -13.51 -9.10 7.23
CA TYR A 6 -12.43 -8.14 7.49
C TYR A 6 -11.16 -8.79 8.06
N ILE A 7 -11.31 -9.61 9.11
CA ILE A 7 -10.18 -10.22 9.83
C ILE A 7 -9.47 -11.26 8.96
N LYS A 8 -10.24 -12.13 8.29
CA LYS A 8 -9.67 -13.16 7.40
C LYS A 8 -8.96 -12.52 6.21
N HIS A 9 -9.56 -11.49 5.60
CA HIS A 9 -8.92 -10.74 4.52
C HIS A 9 -7.59 -10.15 4.98
N LEU A 10 -7.59 -9.44 6.11
CA LEU A 10 -6.38 -8.78 6.62
C LEU A 10 -5.27 -9.79 6.93
N ASN A 11 -5.61 -10.92 7.56
CA ASN A 11 -4.66 -12.00 7.81
C ASN A 11 -4.11 -12.61 6.51
N GLY A 12 -4.98 -12.81 5.50
CA GLY A 12 -4.60 -13.32 4.19
C GLY A 12 -3.62 -12.39 3.48
N VAL A 13 -3.93 -11.09 3.44
CA VAL A 13 -3.08 -10.05 2.87
C VAL A 13 -1.74 -9.95 3.59
N PHE A 14 -1.72 -9.94 4.93
CA PHE A 14 -0.46 -9.92 5.68
C PHE A 14 0.40 -11.14 5.41
N GLY A 15 -0.21 -12.31 5.20
CA GLY A 15 0.47 -13.50 4.71
C GLY A 15 1.16 -13.25 3.37
N GLN A 16 0.47 -12.62 2.41
CA GLN A 16 1.05 -12.25 1.11
C GLN A 16 2.17 -11.21 1.25
N PHE A 17 1.97 -10.17 2.07
CA PHE A 17 2.98 -9.13 2.31
C PHE A 17 4.28 -9.69 2.89
N SER A 18 4.19 -10.71 3.74
CA SER A 18 5.37 -11.36 4.32
C SER A 18 6.20 -12.15 3.30
N LYS A 19 5.60 -12.56 2.18
CA LYS A 19 6.22 -13.38 1.14
C LYS A 19 6.71 -12.53 -0.03
N ASP A 20 6.06 -11.41 -0.30
CA ASP A 20 6.39 -10.53 -1.42
C ASP A 20 7.46 -9.50 -1.02
N SER A 21 8.70 -9.77 -1.43
CA SER A 21 9.85 -8.89 -1.18
C SER A 21 9.86 -7.60 -2.02
N ARG A 22 8.97 -7.47 -3.00
CA ARG A 22 8.86 -6.26 -3.86
C ARG A 22 8.14 -5.13 -3.14
N LEU A 23 7.34 -5.44 -2.12
CA LEU A 23 6.60 -4.45 -1.35
C LEU A 23 7.55 -3.63 -0.48
N ASN A 24 7.24 -2.34 -0.37
CA ASN A 24 7.91 -1.42 0.52
C ASN A 24 6.89 -0.91 1.56
N PRO A 25 7.33 -0.25 2.64
CA PRO A 25 6.40 0.26 3.65
C PRO A 25 5.32 1.20 3.08
N THR A 26 5.63 1.94 2.02
CA THR A 26 4.67 2.83 1.35
C THR A 26 3.57 2.05 0.62
N HIS A 27 3.90 0.92 -0.01
CA HIS A 27 2.91 0.01 -0.61
C HIS A 27 1.95 -0.51 0.44
N ILE A 28 2.48 -0.98 1.58
CA ILE A 28 1.67 -1.52 2.68
C ILE A 28 0.76 -0.43 3.22
N SER A 29 1.30 0.76 3.50
CA SER A 29 0.52 1.91 4.00
C SER A 29 -0.60 2.29 3.02
N LEU A 30 -0.30 2.35 1.72
CA LEU A 30 -1.27 2.68 0.68
C LEU A 30 -2.37 1.61 0.57
N TYR A 31 -2.01 0.34 0.58
CA TYR A 31 -2.99 -0.75 0.55
C TYR A 31 -3.94 -0.69 1.76
N ILE A 32 -3.40 -0.48 2.96
CA ILE A 32 -4.22 -0.41 4.18
C ILE A 32 -5.15 0.81 4.15
N ALA A 33 -4.69 1.95 3.65
CA ALA A 33 -5.55 3.10 3.42
C ALA A 33 -6.71 2.74 2.47
N LEU A 34 -6.40 2.16 1.30
CA LEU A 34 -7.43 1.73 0.32
C LEU A 34 -8.41 0.71 0.93
N PHE A 35 -7.92 -0.23 1.74
CA PHE A 35 -8.76 -1.20 2.46
C PHE A 35 -9.71 -0.52 3.46
N GLN A 36 -9.27 0.51 4.16
CA GLN A 36 -10.14 1.31 5.03
C GLN A 36 -11.26 1.99 4.23
N PHE A 37 -10.92 2.62 3.09
CA PHE A 37 -11.94 3.20 2.20
C PHE A 37 -12.91 2.13 1.68
N TRP A 38 -12.42 0.94 1.34
CA TRP A 38 -13.26 -0.17 0.88
C TRP A 38 -14.24 -0.63 1.96
N ASN A 39 -13.78 -0.74 3.22
CA ASN A 39 -14.61 -1.05 4.37
C ASN A 39 -15.69 0.01 4.63
N THR A 40 -15.33 1.30 4.57
CA THR A 40 -16.30 2.41 4.67
C THR A 40 -17.33 2.40 3.54
N ASN A 41 -16.95 1.85 2.37
CA ASN A 41 -17.84 1.63 1.24
C ASN A 41 -18.58 0.28 1.28
N TYR A 42 -18.63 -0.40 2.43
CA TYR A 42 -19.33 -1.68 2.64
C TYR A 42 -18.87 -2.78 1.65
N PHE A 43 -17.57 -2.82 1.35
CA PHE A 43 -16.97 -3.83 0.48
C PHE A 43 -17.60 -3.95 -0.91
N LYS A 44 -18.06 -2.83 -1.49
CA LYS A 44 -18.55 -2.79 -2.89
C LYS A 44 -17.53 -3.39 -3.86
N SER A 45 -18.01 -3.98 -4.95
CA SER A 45 -17.14 -4.54 -5.99
C SER A 45 -16.15 -3.52 -6.55
N GLU A 46 -16.56 -2.26 -6.66
CA GLU A 46 -15.70 -1.12 -7.02
C GLU A 46 -16.11 0.11 -6.21
N PHE A 47 -15.16 1.00 -5.93
CA PHE A 47 -15.41 2.26 -5.25
C PHE A 47 -14.53 3.38 -5.79
N PHE A 48 -14.97 4.62 -5.59
CA PHE A 48 -14.24 5.82 -6.02
C PHE A 48 -13.36 6.33 -4.88
N ILE A 49 -12.19 6.86 -5.24
CA ILE A 49 -11.23 7.46 -4.32
C ILE A 49 -10.83 8.86 -4.79
N ASN A 50 -10.68 9.76 -3.82
CA ASN A 50 -9.96 11.02 -4.01
C ASN A 50 -8.47 10.77 -3.73
N ARG A 51 -7.60 11.20 -4.65
CA ARG A 51 -6.14 11.07 -4.51
C ARG A 51 -5.65 11.70 -3.21
N ASP A 52 -6.09 12.92 -2.91
CA ASP A 52 -5.53 13.71 -1.80
C ASP A 52 -5.93 13.10 -0.45
N GLU A 53 -7.14 12.58 -0.33
CA GLU A 53 -7.60 11.84 0.86
C GLU A 53 -6.82 10.55 1.08
N VAL A 54 -6.64 9.76 0.01
CA VAL A 54 -5.86 8.52 0.09
C VAL A 54 -4.40 8.81 0.44
N MET A 55 -3.80 9.85 -0.13
CA MET A 55 -2.44 10.28 0.20
C MET A 55 -2.31 10.67 1.69
N GLN A 56 -3.25 11.44 2.23
CA GLN A 56 -3.26 11.83 3.65
C GLN A 56 -3.44 10.62 4.58
N CYS A 57 -4.35 9.71 4.23
CA CYS A 57 -4.59 8.47 4.98
C CYS A 57 -3.36 7.56 4.98
N ALA A 58 -2.74 7.35 3.80
CA ALA A 58 -1.55 6.53 3.61
C ALA A 58 -0.23 7.19 4.08
N LYS A 59 -0.27 8.43 4.58
CA LYS A 59 0.90 9.23 4.99
C LYS A 59 1.92 9.42 3.86
N ILE A 60 1.44 9.62 2.64
CA ILE A 60 2.27 9.88 1.45
C ILE A 60 2.25 11.37 1.13
N GLY A 61 3.41 12.03 1.24
CA GLY A 61 3.54 13.46 0.90
C GLY A 61 3.79 13.75 -0.58
N SER A 62 4.28 12.77 -1.35
CA SER A 62 4.68 12.96 -2.74
C SER A 62 3.71 12.33 -3.74
N LYS A 63 3.27 13.13 -4.72
CA LYS A 63 2.41 12.67 -5.82
C LYS A 63 3.11 11.60 -6.67
N SER A 64 4.40 11.75 -6.94
CA SER A 64 5.16 10.77 -7.73
C SER A 64 5.22 9.43 -7.02
N THR A 65 5.46 9.44 -5.71
CA THR A 65 5.46 8.23 -4.87
C THR A 65 4.09 7.56 -4.87
N TYR A 66 3.01 8.31 -4.69
CA TYR A 66 1.64 7.77 -4.77
C TYR A 66 1.38 7.10 -6.11
N HIS A 67 1.66 7.78 -7.23
CA HIS A 67 1.41 7.25 -8.56
C HIS A 67 2.25 6.03 -8.90
N ARG A 68 3.50 5.97 -8.43
CA ARG A 68 4.34 4.78 -8.57
C ARG A 68 3.74 3.61 -7.79
N CYS A 69 3.49 3.81 -6.50
CA CYS A 69 3.04 2.75 -5.61
C CYS A 69 1.65 2.19 -5.97
N ILE A 70 0.71 3.05 -6.41
CA ILE A 70 -0.62 2.58 -6.80
C ILE A 70 -0.58 1.74 -8.08
N LYS A 71 0.28 2.12 -9.04
CA LYS A 71 0.50 1.35 -10.27
C LYS A 71 1.22 0.03 -10.00
N GLU A 72 2.18 0.02 -9.07
CA GLU A 72 2.87 -1.19 -8.64
C GLU A 72 1.91 -2.16 -7.96
N LEU A 73 1.03 -1.68 -7.05
CA LEU A 73 -0.01 -2.50 -6.42
C LEU A 73 -1.01 -3.08 -7.44
N ASP A 74 -1.39 -2.30 -8.45
CA ASP A 74 -2.23 -2.74 -9.57
C ASP A 74 -1.53 -3.83 -10.39
N HIS A 75 -0.27 -3.58 -10.77
CA HIS A 75 0.54 -4.52 -11.53
C HIS A 75 0.77 -5.86 -10.80
N TRP A 76 0.88 -5.84 -9.47
CA TRP A 76 1.02 -7.03 -8.64
C TRP A 76 -0.31 -7.68 -8.24
N SER A 77 -1.43 -7.23 -8.81
CA SER A 77 -2.77 -7.79 -8.55
C SER A 77 -3.18 -7.75 -7.08
N TYR A 78 -2.75 -6.72 -6.33
CA TYR A 78 -3.32 -6.42 -5.02
C TYR A 78 -4.62 -5.64 -5.14
N ILE A 79 -4.73 -4.82 -6.18
CA ILE A 79 -5.90 -4.01 -6.53
C ILE A 79 -6.08 -3.99 -8.05
N VAL A 80 -7.22 -3.48 -8.52
CA VAL A 80 -7.36 -2.96 -9.88
C VAL A 80 -7.55 -1.45 -9.79
N TYR A 81 -6.68 -0.69 -10.46
CA TYR A 81 -6.70 0.76 -10.47
C TYR A 81 -7.18 1.31 -11.83
N THR A 82 -8.28 2.05 -11.83
CA THR A 82 -8.77 2.78 -13.00
C THR A 82 -8.61 4.29 -12.77
N PRO A 83 -7.58 4.93 -13.34
CA PRO A 83 -7.37 6.36 -13.17
C PRO A 83 -8.50 7.17 -13.80
N SER A 84 -8.76 8.35 -13.23
CA SER A 84 -9.71 9.32 -13.76
C SER A 84 -9.09 10.70 -13.72
N HIS A 85 -9.28 11.46 -14.79
CA HIS A 85 -8.89 12.87 -14.87
C HIS A 85 -10.00 13.82 -14.39
N ASN A 86 -11.18 13.30 -14.05
CA ASN A 86 -12.29 14.11 -13.59
C ASN A 86 -12.22 14.32 -12.05
N PRO A 87 -12.00 15.56 -11.57
CA PRO A 87 -11.88 15.84 -10.14
C PRO A 87 -13.18 15.54 -9.36
N PHE A 88 -14.35 15.54 -10.01
CA PHE A 88 -15.64 15.27 -9.37
C PHE A 88 -15.99 13.78 -9.27
N LYS A 89 -15.34 12.92 -10.07
CA LYS A 89 -15.61 11.47 -10.06
C LYS A 89 -14.55 10.69 -9.29
N GLY A 90 -13.32 11.19 -9.18
CA GLY A 90 -12.22 10.46 -8.56
C GLY A 90 -11.77 9.24 -9.37
N SER A 91 -10.67 8.61 -8.97
CA SER A 91 -10.22 7.35 -9.59
C SER A 91 -11.01 6.17 -9.02
N LYS A 92 -11.13 5.07 -9.76
CA LYS A 92 -11.85 3.88 -9.31
C LYS A 92 -10.89 2.79 -8.86
N ILE A 93 -11.26 2.07 -7.81
CA ILE A 93 -10.51 0.96 -7.24
C ILE A 93 -11.42 -0.26 -7.10
N LYS A 94 -10.86 -1.44 -7.39
CA LYS A 94 -11.39 -2.74 -6.99
C LYS A 94 -10.36 -3.47 -6.16
N MET A 95 -10.78 -4.03 -5.03
CA MET A 95 -9.92 -4.85 -4.16
C MET A 95 -10.22 -6.32 -4.41
N PHE A 96 -9.22 -7.19 -4.21
CA PHE A 96 -9.41 -8.63 -4.29
C PHE A 96 -9.69 -9.23 -2.92
N ASP A 97 -10.47 -10.30 -2.86
CA ASP A 97 -10.74 -11.00 -1.60
C ASP A 97 -9.66 -12.04 -1.30
N PHE A 98 -8.83 -11.77 -0.29
CA PHE A 98 -7.82 -12.69 0.23
C PHE A 98 -8.30 -13.51 1.44
N GLY A 99 -9.57 -13.35 1.87
CA GLY A 99 -10.14 -13.98 3.05
C GLY A 99 -10.99 -15.22 2.78
N THR A 100 -11.37 -15.47 1.53
CA THR A 100 -12.23 -16.61 1.17
C THR A 100 -11.41 -17.86 0.90
N SER A 101 -11.39 -18.76 1.89
CA SER A 101 -11.07 -20.18 1.70
C SER A 101 -12.28 -20.89 1.11
N ALA A 102 -12.61 -20.62 -0.15
CA ALA A 102 -13.41 -21.52 -0.97
C ALA A 102 -12.53 -21.91 -2.16
N GLY A 103 -12.37 -23.22 -2.37
CA GLY A 103 -11.33 -23.83 -3.20
C GLY A 103 -11.01 -23.11 -4.50
N GLN A 104 -9.70 -22.99 -4.75
CA GLN A 104 -9.07 -22.55 -6.00
C GLN A 104 -9.43 -21.13 -6.49
N ALA A 105 -8.62 -20.16 -6.07
CA ALA A 105 -8.36 -18.97 -6.87
C ALA A 105 -6.94 -19.08 -7.42
N VAL A 106 -6.86 -19.07 -8.75
CA VAL A 106 -5.65 -19.00 -9.57
C VAL A 106 -4.68 -17.99 -8.98
N ASP A 107 -3.47 -18.46 -8.70
CA ASP A 107 -2.29 -17.65 -8.41
C ASP A 107 -2.14 -16.56 -9.49
N PRO A 108 -2.29 -15.25 -9.18
CA PRO A 108 -2.11 -14.19 -10.16
C PRO A 108 -0.65 -14.03 -10.62
N SER A 109 0.30 -14.72 -9.99
CA SER A 109 1.73 -14.57 -10.25
C SER A 109 2.31 -15.53 -11.29
N ARG A 110 1.49 -16.08 -12.20
CA ARG A 110 2.01 -16.88 -13.32
C ARG A 110 1.84 -16.17 -14.66
N THR A 111 2.89 -15.47 -15.09
CA THR A 111 3.12 -15.19 -16.52
C THR A 111 3.21 -16.52 -17.25
N VAL A 112 2.16 -16.88 -18.00
CA VAL A 112 2.18 -18.02 -18.91
C VAL A 112 3.01 -17.63 -20.14
N ILE A 113 4.31 -17.88 -20.08
CA ILE A 113 5.12 -17.97 -21.30
C ILE A 113 4.94 -19.40 -21.81
N GLY A 114 4.07 -19.55 -22.79
CA GLY A 114 3.91 -20.79 -23.54
C GLY A 114 5.07 -20.99 -24.49
N THR A 115 5.93 -21.96 -24.21
CA THR A 115 6.74 -22.64 -25.23
C THR A 115 6.76 -24.12 -24.92
N SER A 116 6.18 -24.89 -25.84
CA SER A 116 6.22 -26.34 -25.92
C SER A 116 7.63 -26.83 -26.22
N SER A 117 8.12 -27.78 -25.44
CA SER A 117 8.91 -28.92 -25.93
C SER A 117 9.19 -29.84 -24.75
N GLY A 118 8.69 -31.07 -24.83
CA GLY A 118 8.84 -32.05 -23.77
C GLY A 118 10.28 -32.49 -23.57
N GLN A 119 10.60 -32.92 -22.35
CA GLN A 119 11.59 -33.97 -22.12
C GLN A 119 11.40 -34.65 -20.75
N ALA A 120 11.87 -35.90 -20.74
CA ALA A 120 11.66 -37.03 -19.85
C ALA A 120 11.63 -36.82 -18.32
N VAL A 121 10.77 -37.61 -17.67
CA VAL A 121 10.63 -37.79 -16.23
C VAL A 121 11.77 -38.66 -15.69
N VAL A 122 12.52 -38.17 -14.69
CA VAL A 122 13.41 -38.98 -13.84
C VAL A 122 12.97 -38.81 -12.38
N PRO A 123 12.59 -39.88 -11.65
CA PRO A 123 12.20 -39.76 -10.26
C PRO A 123 13.44 -39.79 -9.35
N ILE A 124 13.80 -38.65 -8.75
CA ILE A 124 14.74 -38.62 -7.63
C ILE A 124 13.92 -38.63 -6.33
N ASN A 125 13.75 -39.82 -5.77
CA ASN A 125 13.30 -39.97 -4.39
C ASN A 125 14.40 -39.47 -3.45
N LYS A 126 14.17 -38.32 -2.79
CA LYS A 126 14.98 -37.88 -1.64
C LYS A 126 14.07 -37.66 -0.44
N HIS A 127 14.16 -38.57 0.53
CA HIS A 127 13.47 -38.48 1.82
C HIS A 127 14.10 -37.35 2.65
N ILE A 128 13.41 -36.23 2.79
CA ILE A 128 13.81 -35.13 3.69
C ILE A 128 12.94 -35.24 4.94
N GLN A 129 13.56 -35.64 6.06
CA GLN A 129 12.94 -35.58 7.38
C GLN A 129 12.98 -34.14 7.89
N THR A 130 11.82 -33.49 8.04
CA THR A 130 11.73 -32.16 8.65
C THR A 130 11.72 -32.26 10.17
N LEU A 131 12.75 -31.70 10.79
CA LEU A 131 12.82 -31.40 12.22
C LEU A 131 11.73 -30.38 12.60
N LYS A 132 10.90 -30.72 13.61
CA LYS A 132 9.88 -29.82 14.20
C LYS A 132 10.57 -28.69 14.96
N ASN A 133 10.44 -27.45 14.48
CA ASN A 133 10.74 -26.26 15.27
C ASN A 133 9.47 -25.79 16.00
N GLN A 134 9.42 -25.97 17.32
CA GLN A 134 8.47 -25.28 18.19
C GLN A 134 8.87 -23.81 18.28
N LYS A 135 7.98 -22.88 17.89
CA LYS A 135 8.20 -21.44 18.09
C LYS A 135 7.14 -20.88 19.03
N ASN A 136 7.64 -20.29 20.12
CA ASN A 136 6.92 -19.74 21.26
C ASN A 136 5.84 -18.71 20.89
N ASN A 137 4.65 -18.89 21.46
CA ASN A 137 3.56 -17.93 21.46
C ASN A 137 3.89 -16.75 22.40
N LYS A 138 4.35 -15.61 21.86
CA LYS A 138 4.18 -14.32 22.53
C LYS A 138 3.02 -13.57 21.88
N LYS A 139 1.93 -13.42 22.64
CA LYS A 139 0.73 -12.63 22.27
C LYS A 139 1.14 -11.21 21.82
N PRO A 140 0.60 -10.67 20.72
CA PRO A 140 0.75 -9.27 20.41
C PRO A 140 -0.05 -8.41 21.40
N ARG A 141 0.57 -7.30 21.81
CA ARG A 141 0.03 -6.27 22.71
C ARG A 141 -1.13 -5.56 22.00
N ASN A 142 -2.28 -5.44 22.65
CA ASN A 142 -3.46 -4.75 22.11
C ASN A 142 -3.10 -3.31 21.71
N PHE A 143 -3.19 -2.99 20.41
CA PHE A 143 -3.13 -1.61 19.95
C PHE A 143 -4.46 -0.93 20.27
N LYS A 144 -4.42 0.13 21.07
CA LYS A 144 -5.60 0.95 21.37
C LYS A 144 -6.12 1.58 20.07
N LYS A 145 -7.44 1.52 19.90
CA LYS A 145 -8.20 2.12 18.81
C LYS A 145 -7.91 3.63 18.77
N LEU A 146 -7.49 4.14 17.61
CA LEU A 146 -7.45 5.58 17.35
C LEU A 146 -8.83 5.96 16.80
N ASP A 147 -9.63 6.62 17.63
CA ASP A 147 -10.89 7.23 17.21
C ASP A 147 -10.56 8.52 16.42
N PHE A 148 -11.14 8.65 15.22
CA PHE A 148 -10.80 9.68 14.23
C PHE A 148 -11.82 10.84 14.19
N ASP A 149 -12.59 11.05 15.26
CA ASP A 149 -13.68 12.03 15.29
C ASP A 149 -13.25 13.44 15.77
N GLY A 150 -12.04 13.87 15.42
CA GLY A 150 -11.42 15.07 16.00
C GLY A 150 -10.73 16.00 15.01
N LEU A 151 -11.25 16.17 13.78
CA LEU A 151 -10.74 17.19 12.87
C LEU A 151 -11.87 18.04 12.29
N GLU A 152 -12.60 18.71 13.17
CA GLU A 152 -13.25 19.98 12.81
C GLU A 152 -12.83 21.07 13.79
N ASN A 153 -12.47 22.22 13.20
CA ASN A 153 -12.26 23.52 13.82
C ASN A 153 -11.02 23.73 14.69
N ARG A 154 -9.97 24.28 14.06
CA ARG A 154 -9.27 25.47 14.59
C ARG A 154 -8.64 26.31 13.47
N ASN A 155 -9.33 27.39 13.13
CA ASN A 155 -8.83 28.50 12.34
C ASN A 155 -7.74 29.28 13.09
N LYS A 156 -6.75 29.77 12.32
CA LYS A 156 -5.80 30.87 12.57
C LYS A 156 -4.75 30.71 13.69
N GLN A 157 -3.53 30.38 13.29
CA GLN A 157 -2.32 31.06 13.80
C GLN A 157 -1.33 31.31 12.65
N LYS A 158 -0.92 32.57 12.48
CA LYS A 158 0.22 33.00 11.66
C LYS A 158 1.50 32.50 12.33
N THR A 159 2.36 31.81 11.59
CA THR A 159 3.75 31.56 12.00
C THR A 159 4.69 31.84 10.83
N THR A 160 5.42 32.95 10.97
CA THR A 160 6.66 33.25 10.25
C THR A 160 7.68 32.15 10.54
N VAL A 161 8.17 31.48 9.51
CA VAL A 161 9.25 30.49 9.60
C VAL A 161 10.59 31.23 9.55
N PRO A 162 11.50 31.09 10.53
CA PRO A 162 12.88 31.53 10.36
C PRO A 162 13.65 30.44 9.62
N TYR A 163 14.06 30.72 8.38
CA TYR A 163 14.98 29.87 7.64
C TYR A 163 16.38 30.06 8.23
N GLN A 164 16.93 29.05 8.92
CA GLN A 164 18.35 29.04 9.25
C GLN A 164 19.13 28.47 8.06
N ASP A 165 19.74 29.38 7.29
CA ASP A 165 20.74 29.05 6.29
C ASP A 165 22.12 28.94 6.97
N ASN A 166 22.75 27.77 6.88
CA ASN A 166 24.05 27.46 7.52
C ASN A 166 25.26 27.74 6.59
N LEU A 167 25.07 28.52 5.54
CA LEU A 167 26.17 29.00 4.68
C LEU A 167 26.81 30.26 5.28
N LYS A 168 27.99 30.09 5.92
CA LYS A 168 28.86 31.22 6.28
C LYS A 168 29.48 31.84 5.02
N THR A 169 28.81 32.79 4.39
CA THR A 169 29.43 33.74 3.45
C THR A 169 29.39 35.15 4.02
N LYS A 170 30.47 35.54 4.72
CA LYS A 170 30.76 36.95 5.00
C LYS A 170 31.30 37.59 3.73
N LYS A 171 30.60 38.61 3.21
CA LYS A 171 31.08 39.91 2.68
C LYS A 171 29.97 40.55 1.86
N GLN A 172 29.38 41.64 2.37
CA GLN A 172 28.55 42.53 1.55
C GLN A 172 29.46 43.19 0.51
N LYS A 173 29.18 42.96 -0.78
CA LYS A 173 29.72 43.80 -1.86
C LYS A 173 28.88 45.06 -1.93
N ASN A 174 29.53 46.22 -1.83
CA ASN A 174 28.92 47.52 -2.04
C ASN A 174 28.96 47.83 -3.55
N TYR A 175 27.80 48.05 -4.17
CA TYR A 175 27.65 48.25 -5.62
C TYR A 175 27.61 49.74 -6.03
N ASN A 176 28.16 50.62 -5.20
CA ASN A 176 28.10 52.06 -5.43
C ASN A 176 29.41 52.67 -6.00
N GLU A 177 30.30 51.88 -6.61
CA GLU A 177 31.44 52.44 -7.35
C GLU A 177 31.11 52.51 -8.85
N PRO A 178 31.35 53.66 -9.52
CA PRO A 178 31.17 53.78 -10.95
C PRO A 178 32.24 52.95 -11.70
N LEU A 179 31.81 52.38 -12.83
CA LEU A 179 32.58 51.51 -13.73
C LEU A 179 33.92 52.09 -14.19
#